data_AF-A0A9P5N0U0-F1
#
_entry.id   AF-A0A9P5N0U0-F1
#
_cell.length_a   1.000
_cell.length_b   1.000
_cell.length_c   1.000
_cell.angle_alpha   90.00
_cell.angle_beta   90.00
_cell.angle_gamma   90.00
#
_symmetry.space_group_name_H-M   'P 1'
#
loop_
_entity.id
_entity.type
_entity.pdbx_description
1 polymer ?
#
loop_
_entity_poly.entity_id
_entity_poly.type
_entity_poly.pdbx_seq_one_letter_code
_entity_poly.pdbx_strand_id
1 'polypeptide(L)'
;MVNRATHYKNAMNQIQERNKQGPSQVVDIQEDTHERQVKAVPQPPRLPPTDEQLWVIDQHGHRKPNADFLRDFFIREGRLTESQAVALLRQATDMLAKEPNVLKVKSPVTVVGDIHGQYYDLMKIFEVGGDLAGTNYLFLGDYVDRGSFGIECLLYLYSLKLWFPDRLFLIRGNHECRHLTEYFTFKRECLHKYNERVYDACIESFCALPVAGLLDGKFFCVHGGISPELNVVSDIDRVHRFMEPASSGLLCDLLWADPVPNFGHETEPSPHSSLIPRGQLWGHNTTRGCSFYFTYEAVIKFLQRNDLLGVIRGHEAQDAGYAMFRKTPTKKFPSVITVFSAPNYLDAYRNRGAILKYANKSITIRQYHARPHPYWLPNFMDAFTWSLPFVGAKIIEMLLAVLSVCSPEELEDDSFLEDDEADRAIIDEATSPEARAAIVARRQQIKNKIRAVGRMQVMFQHLREGSENASEFNVASVGSGPRDGIDALGVQGNQIRRYIHSFDDARRLDMDNERFPEFNLPASFPSVAVPSMRPRAQRPWGSGNTTPTGEGDVSHELSPGAGADVPGGWPMVPGEDLRQRRVGEGGGDERHTERVVERGRRATNRPGS
;
A
#
# COMPACT_ATOMS: atom_id res chain seq x y z
N MET A 1 -45.24 3.80 47.58
CA MET A 1 -44.23 3.08 48.39
C MET A 1 -44.51 1.56 48.59
N VAL A 2 -45.36 0.89 47.80
CA VAL A 2 -45.72 -0.54 48.04
C VAL A 2 -45.09 -1.54 47.06
N ASN A 3 -44.32 -1.12 46.03
CA ASN A 3 -43.85 -2.04 44.97
C ASN A 3 -42.32 -2.31 44.93
N ARG A 4 -41.50 -1.64 45.76
CA ARG A 4 -40.03 -1.85 45.75
C ARG A 4 -39.60 -3.10 46.54
N ALA A 5 -40.27 -3.40 47.65
CA ALA A 5 -39.94 -4.54 48.51
C ALA A 5 -40.24 -5.90 47.84
N THR A 6 -41.30 -5.96 47.03
CA THR A 6 -41.70 -7.15 46.27
C THR A 6 -40.75 -7.45 45.12
N HIS A 7 -40.27 -6.42 44.41
CA HIS A 7 -39.24 -6.59 43.37
C HIS A 7 -37.90 -7.04 43.95
N TYR A 8 -37.49 -6.52 45.10
CA TYR A 8 -36.25 -6.92 45.77
C TYR A 8 -36.31 -8.37 46.26
N LYS A 9 -37.46 -8.79 46.82
CA LYS A 9 -37.70 -10.19 47.22
C LYS A 9 -37.73 -11.14 46.01
N ASN A 10 -38.34 -10.73 44.90
CA ASN A 10 -38.37 -11.55 43.68
C ASN A 10 -36.98 -11.68 43.05
N ALA A 11 -36.16 -10.61 43.07
CA ALA A 11 -34.78 -10.66 42.60
C ALA A 11 -33.91 -11.56 43.50
N MET A 12 -34.03 -11.42 44.82
CA MET A 12 -33.34 -12.29 45.80
C MET A 12 -33.75 -13.76 45.65
N ASN A 13 -35.03 -14.04 45.45
CA ASN A 13 -35.53 -15.40 45.22
C ASN A 13 -35.03 -15.96 43.88
N GLN A 14 -34.97 -15.16 42.82
CA GLN A 14 -34.40 -15.59 41.54
C GLN A 14 -32.90 -15.88 41.65
N ILE A 15 -32.14 -15.08 42.41
CA ILE A 15 -30.72 -15.32 42.66
C ILE A 15 -30.52 -16.60 43.50
N GLN A 16 -31.37 -16.84 44.51
CA GLN A 16 -31.34 -18.05 45.31
C GLN A 16 -31.77 -19.30 44.54
N GLU A 17 -32.75 -19.21 43.66
CA GLU A 17 -33.16 -20.29 42.73
C GLU A 17 -32.02 -20.62 41.74
N ARG A 18 -31.34 -19.59 41.22
CA ARG A 18 -30.16 -19.75 40.34
C ARG A 18 -28.95 -20.36 41.06
N ASN A 19 -28.80 -20.11 42.36
CA ASN A 19 -27.76 -20.73 43.20
C ASN A 19 -28.14 -22.15 43.68
N LYS A 20 -29.43 -22.52 43.67
CA LYS A 20 -29.92 -23.88 43.98
C LYS A 20 -29.86 -24.82 42.78
N GLN A 21 -29.94 -24.28 41.57
CA GLN A 21 -29.41 -24.94 40.38
C GLN A 21 -27.89 -24.99 40.57
N GLY A 22 -27.41 -26.05 41.26
CA GLY A 22 -25.99 -26.32 41.40
C GLY A 22 -25.31 -26.12 40.06
N PRO A 23 -24.07 -25.61 40.03
CA PRO A 23 -23.46 -25.06 38.83
C PRO A 23 -23.77 -26.01 37.68
N SER A 24 -24.56 -25.56 36.70
CA SER A 24 -24.57 -26.19 35.38
C SER A 24 -23.11 -26.51 35.12
N GLN A 25 -22.77 -27.75 34.80
CA GLN A 25 -21.41 -28.10 34.44
C GLN A 25 -21.01 -27.17 33.29
N VAL A 26 -20.47 -26.01 33.65
CA VAL A 26 -19.55 -25.25 32.87
C VAL A 26 -18.45 -26.27 32.80
N VAL A 27 -18.44 -26.99 31.69
CA VAL A 27 -17.23 -27.68 31.26
C VAL A 27 -16.23 -26.54 31.30
N ASP A 28 -15.44 -26.51 32.37
CA ASP A 28 -14.30 -25.64 32.50
C ASP A 28 -13.35 -26.22 31.47
N ILE A 29 -13.61 -25.89 30.20
CA ILE A 29 -12.61 -25.99 29.16
C ILE A 29 -11.63 -24.94 29.62
N GLN A 30 -10.73 -25.38 30.49
CA GLN A 30 -9.58 -24.62 30.92
C GLN A 30 -8.73 -24.54 29.66
N GLU A 31 -9.13 -23.66 28.74
CA GLU A 31 -8.41 -23.40 27.50
C GLU A 31 -7.03 -22.95 27.95
N ASP A 32 -6.03 -23.78 27.67
CA ASP A 32 -4.66 -23.46 28.00
C ASP A 32 -4.28 -22.19 27.22
N THR A 33 -4.21 -21.06 27.93
CA THR A 33 -3.93 -19.75 27.34
C THR A 33 -2.48 -19.64 26.84
N HIS A 34 -1.61 -20.59 27.19
CA HIS A 34 -0.27 -20.72 26.63
C HIS A 34 -0.23 -21.58 25.36
N GLU A 35 -1.25 -22.40 25.11
CA GLU A 35 -1.33 -23.23 23.92
C GLU A 35 -2.05 -22.51 22.77
N ARG A 36 -1.55 -22.75 21.55
CA ARG A 36 -2.18 -22.21 20.34
C ARG A 36 -3.54 -22.86 20.11
N GLN A 37 -4.59 -22.04 20.16
CA GLN A 37 -5.98 -22.49 20.05
C GLN A 37 -6.30 -23.13 18.69
N VAL A 38 -5.90 -22.51 17.58
CA VAL A 38 -6.17 -23.04 16.23
C VAL A 38 -4.96 -23.78 15.68
N LYS A 39 -4.74 -25.02 16.12
CA LYS A 39 -3.57 -25.85 15.73
C LYS A 39 -3.50 -26.16 14.23
N ALA A 40 -4.65 -26.22 13.55
CA ALA A 40 -4.76 -26.59 12.14
C ALA A 40 -4.19 -25.54 11.16
N VAL A 41 -4.14 -24.26 11.54
CA VAL A 41 -3.59 -23.20 10.68
C VAL A 41 -2.06 -23.34 10.65
N PRO A 42 -1.39 -23.38 9.49
CA PRO A 42 0.07 -23.43 9.44
C PRO A 42 0.73 -22.25 10.18
N GLN A 43 1.92 -22.44 10.73
CA GLN A 43 2.69 -21.35 11.35
C GLN A 43 3.73 -20.82 10.35
N PRO A 44 3.93 -19.48 10.28
CA PRO A 44 5.03 -18.92 9.52
C PRO A 44 6.40 -19.38 10.05
N PRO A 45 7.41 -19.56 9.17
CA PRO A 45 8.79 -19.80 9.57
C PRO A 45 9.31 -18.70 10.49
N ARG A 46 9.89 -19.08 11.63
CA ARG A 46 10.43 -18.12 12.62
C ARG A 46 11.78 -17.54 12.22
N LEU A 47 12.55 -18.27 11.44
CA LEU A 47 13.91 -17.92 11.07
C LEU A 47 14.01 -17.64 9.57
N PRO A 48 14.82 -16.64 9.16
CA PRO A 48 15.15 -16.44 7.76
C PRO A 48 15.98 -17.62 7.22
N PRO A 49 16.02 -17.82 5.90
CA PRO A 49 16.75 -18.91 5.30
C PRO A 49 18.26 -18.67 5.39
N THR A 50 19.04 -19.75 5.42
CA THR A 50 20.49 -19.64 5.32
C THR A 50 20.90 -19.25 3.90
N ASP A 51 22.10 -18.67 3.77
CA ASP A 51 22.64 -18.31 2.46
C ASP A 51 22.81 -19.51 1.53
N GLU A 52 23.04 -20.70 2.07
CA GLU A 52 23.14 -21.96 1.30
C GLU A 52 21.79 -22.44 0.76
N GLN A 53 20.70 -22.16 1.49
CA GLN A 53 19.34 -22.47 1.04
C GLN A 53 18.87 -21.50 -0.04
N LEU A 54 19.18 -20.21 0.16
CA LEU A 54 18.74 -19.15 -0.74
C LEU A 54 19.54 -19.10 -2.03
N TRP A 55 20.86 -19.31 -1.98
CA TRP A 55 21.73 -19.08 -3.12
C TRP A 55 22.29 -20.37 -3.68
N VAL A 56 22.12 -20.56 -4.99
CA VAL A 56 22.66 -21.67 -5.75
C VAL A 56 23.61 -21.15 -6.81
N ILE A 57 24.62 -21.95 -7.15
CA ILE A 57 25.57 -21.63 -8.20
C ILE A 57 25.04 -22.21 -9.51
N ASP A 58 24.86 -21.37 -10.52
CA ASP A 58 24.44 -21.82 -11.84
C ASP A 58 25.57 -22.56 -12.57
N GLN A 59 25.23 -23.15 -13.72
CA GLN A 59 26.20 -23.86 -14.57
C GLN A 59 27.38 -23.00 -15.07
N HIS A 60 27.28 -21.67 -14.96
CA HIS A 60 28.31 -20.71 -15.36
C HIS A 60 29.08 -20.14 -14.16
N GLY A 61 28.85 -20.64 -12.94
CA GLY A 61 29.53 -20.18 -11.74
C GLY A 61 28.93 -18.91 -11.12
N HIS A 62 27.80 -18.41 -11.62
CA HIS A 62 27.13 -17.24 -11.05
C HIS A 62 26.21 -17.65 -9.90
N ARG A 63 26.26 -16.87 -8.82
CA ARG A 63 25.35 -17.01 -7.67
C ARG A 63 23.96 -16.48 -8.06
N LYS A 64 22.95 -17.34 -8.04
CA LYS A 64 21.54 -16.99 -8.32
C LYS A 64 20.63 -17.43 -7.18
N PRO A 65 19.49 -16.74 -6.95
CA PRO A 65 18.54 -17.14 -5.92
C PRO A 65 17.83 -18.44 -6.30
N ASN A 66 17.62 -19.35 -5.36
CA ASN A 66 16.88 -20.58 -5.55
C ASN A 66 15.38 -20.27 -5.63
N ALA A 67 14.86 -20.16 -6.86
CA ALA A 67 13.47 -19.75 -7.10
C ALA A 67 12.45 -20.74 -6.54
N ASP A 68 12.69 -22.06 -6.66
CA ASP A 68 11.78 -23.08 -6.11
C ASP A 68 11.72 -23.02 -4.58
N PHE A 69 12.88 -22.84 -3.92
CA PHE A 69 12.91 -22.64 -2.48
C PHE A 69 12.16 -21.36 -2.06
N LEU A 70 12.41 -20.25 -2.75
CA LEU A 70 11.75 -18.96 -2.49
C LEU A 70 10.23 -19.08 -2.63
N ARG A 71 9.76 -19.78 -3.66
CA ARG A 71 8.34 -20.06 -3.87
C ARG A 71 7.70 -20.67 -2.62
N ASP A 72 8.24 -21.79 -2.18
CA ASP A 72 7.66 -22.56 -1.08
C ASP A 72 7.90 -21.89 0.29
N PHE A 73 8.93 -21.05 0.39
CA PHE A 73 9.22 -20.26 1.58
C PHE A 73 8.24 -19.08 1.74
N PHE A 74 7.95 -18.34 0.66
CA PHE A 74 7.00 -17.22 0.68
C PHE A 74 5.53 -17.68 0.78
N ILE A 75 5.17 -18.85 0.23
CA ILE A 75 3.83 -19.46 0.46
C ILE A 75 3.57 -19.70 1.96
N ARG A 76 4.64 -19.91 2.74
CA ARG A 76 4.55 -20.08 4.21
C ARG A 76 4.77 -18.76 4.96
N GLU A 77 4.74 -17.62 4.29
CA GLU A 77 4.98 -16.29 4.88
C GLU A 77 6.39 -16.12 5.49
N GLY A 78 7.37 -16.88 4.98
CA GLY A 78 8.77 -16.75 5.36
C GLY A 78 9.36 -15.42 4.88
N ARG A 79 10.32 -14.87 5.64
CA ARG A 79 11.00 -13.60 5.33
C ARG A 79 12.49 -13.82 5.14
N LEU A 80 13.08 -13.13 4.16
CA LEU A 80 14.53 -13.13 3.97
C LEU A 80 15.21 -12.27 5.04
N THR A 81 16.54 -12.35 5.14
CA THR A 81 17.27 -11.28 5.82
C THR A 81 17.28 -10.01 4.96
N GLU A 82 17.48 -8.85 5.58
CA GLU A 82 17.64 -7.58 4.86
C GLU A 82 18.75 -7.67 3.80
N SER A 83 19.91 -8.21 4.17
CA SER A 83 21.06 -8.31 3.27
C SER A 83 20.77 -9.21 2.07
N GLN A 84 20.04 -10.31 2.28
CA GLN A 84 19.60 -11.21 1.21
C GLN A 84 18.62 -10.53 0.26
N ALA A 85 17.60 -9.84 0.80
CA ALA A 85 16.61 -9.13 -0.01
C ALA A 85 17.27 -8.02 -0.84
N VAL A 86 18.11 -7.17 -0.23
CA VAL A 86 18.85 -6.11 -0.94
C VAL A 86 19.79 -6.69 -2.00
N ALA A 87 20.48 -7.79 -1.72
CA ALA A 87 21.37 -8.42 -2.70
C ALA A 87 20.62 -8.97 -3.92
N LEU A 88 19.43 -9.55 -3.71
CA LEU A 88 18.56 -10.02 -4.80
C LEU A 88 18.05 -8.84 -5.63
N LEU A 89 17.51 -7.80 -4.97
CA LEU A 89 17.03 -6.59 -5.63
C LEU A 89 18.11 -5.95 -6.50
N ARG A 90 19.32 -5.77 -5.97
CA ARG A 90 20.46 -5.18 -6.72
C ARG A 90 20.86 -6.00 -7.94
N GLN A 91 20.96 -7.33 -7.81
CA GLN A 91 21.26 -8.19 -8.95
C GLN A 91 20.22 -8.06 -10.07
N ALA A 92 18.94 -7.98 -9.69
CA ALA A 92 17.85 -7.78 -10.64
C ALA A 92 17.89 -6.38 -11.26
N THR A 93 18.14 -5.32 -10.48
CA THR A 93 18.34 -3.95 -10.97
C THR A 93 19.46 -3.88 -12.01
N ASP A 94 20.62 -4.48 -11.73
CA ASP A 94 21.76 -4.51 -12.66
C ASP A 94 21.43 -5.23 -13.98
N MET A 95 20.53 -6.21 -13.94
CA MET A 95 20.04 -6.92 -15.12
C MET A 95 19.03 -6.07 -15.91
N LEU A 96 18.01 -5.54 -15.25
CA LEU A 96 16.96 -4.71 -15.84
C LEU A 96 17.53 -3.42 -16.45
N ALA A 97 18.55 -2.84 -15.82
CA ALA A 97 19.22 -1.63 -16.32
C ALA A 97 19.91 -1.83 -17.68
N LYS A 98 20.27 -3.08 -18.03
CA LYS A 98 20.87 -3.41 -19.33
C LYS A 98 19.82 -3.59 -20.43
N GLU A 99 18.55 -3.71 -20.08
CA GLU A 99 17.47 -3.88 -21.05
C GLU A 99 17.10 -2.54 -21.72
N PRO A 100 16.64 -2.56 -22.98
CA PRO A 100 16.13 -1.37 -23.65
C PRO A 100 14.79 -0.92 -23.05
N ASN A 101 14.38 0.32 -23.35
CA ASN A 101 13.06 0.82 -22.93
C ASN A 101 11.91 0.02 -23.54
N VAL A 102 12.09 -0.47 -24.78
CA VAL A 102 11.12 -1.31 -25.51
C VAL A 102 11.69 -2.72 -25.68
N LEU A 103 11.14 -3.67 -24.93
CA LEU A 103 11.53 -5.07 -24.99
C LEU A 103 11.06 -5.72 -26.29
N LYS A 104 11.88 -6.59 -26.89
CA LYS A 104 11.48 -7.40 -28.05
C LYS A 104 11.12 -8.80 -27.58
N VAL A 105 9.84 -9.14 -27.63
CA VAL A 105 9.32 -10.42 -27.11
C VAL A 105 8.88 -11.29 -28.27
N LYS A 106 9.28 -12.56 -28.26
CA LYS A 106 8.91 -13.55 -29.27
C LYS A 106 7.79 -14.47 -28.77
N SER A 107 6.92 -14.92 -29.66
CA SER A 107 5.99 -16.03 -29.36
C SER A 107 6.73 -17.39 -29.28
N PRO A 108 6.22 -18.38 -28.53
CA PRO A 108 5.03 -18.33 -27.66
C PRO A 108 5.24 -17.49 -26.40
N VAL A 109 4.24 -16.69 -26.03
CA VAL A 109 4.27 -15.83 -24.83
C VAL A 109 2.95 -15.90 -24.06
N THR A 110 3.05 -15.79 -22.75
CA THR A 110 1.95 -15.51 -21.83
C THR A 110 2.08 -14.05 -21.35
N VAL A 111 1.11 -13.22 -21.69
CA VAL A 111 1.01 -11.83 -21.22
C VAL A 111 0.14 -11.80 -19.97
N VAL A 112 0.64 -11.14 -18.94
CA VAL A 112 0.05 -11.05 -17.60
C VAL A 112 -0.16 -9.57 -17.27
N GLY A 113 -1.36 -9.22 -16.82
CA GLY A 113 -1.67 -7.87 -16.34
C GLY A 113 -1.27 -7.68 -14.89
N ASP A 114 -2.03 -6.83 -14.21
CA ASP A 114 -1.75 -6.36 -12.85
C ASP A 114 -1.82 -7.50 -11.83
N ILE A 115 -0.95 -7.43 -10.81
CA ILE A 115 -0.81 -8.44 -9.73
C ILE A 115 -1.18 -7.86 -8.36
N HIS A 116 -0.85 -6.59 -8.09
CA HIS A 116 -1.18 -5.85 -6.87
C HIS A 116 -0.93 -6.64 -5.57
N GLY A 117 0.28 -7.20 -5.42
CA GLY A 117 0.66 -7.90 -4.19
C GLY A 117 -0.16 -9.16 -3.87
N GLN A 118 -0.84 -9.75 -4.85
CA GLN A 118 -1.57 -11.02 -4.71
C GLN A 118 -0.66 -12.24 -4.98
N TYR A 119 0.32 -12.47 -4.08
CA TYR A 119 1.34 -13.52 -4.25
C TYR A 119 0.78 -14.94 -4.47
N TYR A 120 -0.31 -15.29 -3.79
CA TYR A 120 -0.93 -16.62 -3.91
C TYR A 120 -1.61 -16.82 -5.27
N ASP A 121 -2.13 -15.74 -5.85
CA ASP A 121 -2.68 -15.74 -7.21
C ASP A 121 -1.58 -15.71 -8.26
N LEU A 122 -0.42 -15.10 -7.96
CA LEU A 122 0.77 -15.19 -8.80
C LEU A 122 1.22 -16.65 -8.98
N MET A 123 1.14 -17.48 -7.95
CA MET A 123 1.39 -18.91 -8.10
C MET A 123 0.40 -19.55 -9.07
N LYS A 124 -0.88 -19.15 -8.98
CA LYS A 124 -1.92 -19.64 -9.90
C LYS A 124 -1.65 -19.23 -11.35
N ILE A 125 -1.13 -18.02 -11.58
CA ILE A 125 -0.72 -17.53 -12.90
C ILE A 125 0.30 -18.47 -13.54
N PHE A 126 1.33 -18.89 -12.81
CA PHE A 126 2.33 -19.82 -13.34
C PHE A 126 1.76 -21.22 -13.60
N GLU A 127 0.83 -21.70 -12.76
CA GLU A 127 0.11 -22.96 -13.01
C GLU A 127 -0.71 -22.93 -14.31
N VAL A 128 -1.42 -21.83 -14.59
CA VAL A 128 -2.30 -21.73 -15.79
C VAL A 128 -1.56 -21.25 -17.04
N GLY A 129 -0.50 -20.46 -16.88
CA GLY A 129 0.30 -19.89 -17.95
C GLY A 129 1.26 -20.89 -18.57
N GLY A 130 1.70 -21.88 -17.79
CA GLY A 130 2.64 -22.91 -18.21
C GLY A 130 4.08 -22.61 -17.78
N ASP A 131 4.96 -23.59 -17.95
CA ASP A 131 6.34 -23.50 -17.48
C ASP A 131 7.21 -22.53 -18.31
N LEU A 132 8.13 -21.83 -17.63
CA LEU A 132 9.11 -20.92 -18.19
C LEU A 132 10.12 -21.61 -19.11
N ALA A 133 10.28 -22.94 -19.02
CA ALA A 133 11.10 -23.69 -19.96
C ALA A 133 10.54 -23.67 -21.40
N GLY A 134 9.21 -23.61 -21.56
CA GLY A 134 8.53 -23.75 -22.85
C GLY A 134 7.79 -22.52 -23.35
N THR A 135 7.60 -21.48 -22.53
CA THR A 135 6.82 -20.29 -22.89
C THR A 135 7.44 -19.03 -22.27
N ASN A 136 7.49 -17.95 -23.05
CA ASN A 136 7.94 -16.65 -22.56
C ASN A 136 6.83 -16.00 -21.72
N TYR A 137 7.18 -15.12 -20.80
CA TYR A 137 6.25 -14.33 -20.01
C TYR A 137 6.50 -12.85 -20.19
N LEU A 138 5.44 -12.07 -20.35
CA LEU A 138 5.49 -10.61 -20.35
C LEU A 138 4.50 -10.10 -19.30
N PHE A 139 5.01 -9.57 -18.20
CA PHE A 139 4.21 -8.92 -17.17
C PHE A 139 4.11 -7.43 -17.47
N LEU A 140 2.90 -6.89 -17.38
CA LEU A 140 2.57 -5.52 -17.75
C LEU A 140 2.69 -4.50 -16.62
N GLY A 141 3.34 -4.81 -15.50
CA GLY A 141 3.49 -3.91 -14.36
C GLY A 141 2.49 -4.15 -13.22
N ASP A 142 2.48 -3.24 -12.25
CA ASP A 142 1.62 -3.24 -11.07
C ASP A 142 1.77 -4.53 -10.24
N TYR A 143 3.00 -4.75 -9.80
CA TYR A 143 3.40 -5.87 -8.95
C TYR A 143 3.03 -5.65 -7.48
N VAL A 144 3.00 -4.38 -7.06
CA VAL A 144 2.93 -3.95 -5.66
C VAL A 144 1.66 -3.15 -5.35
N ASP A 145 1.55 -2.72 -4.09
CA ASP A 145 0.41 -2.04 -3.48
C ASP A 145 -0.89 -2.86 -3.46
N ARG A 146 -1.84 -2.34 -2.68
CA ARG A 146 -3.22 -2.85 -2.51
C ARG A 146 -3.28 -4.19 -1.77
N GLY A 147 -2.69 -5.25 -2.33
CA GLY A 147 -2.47 -6.52 -1.64
C GLY A 147 -1.40 -6.43 -0.55
N SER A 148 -1.35 -7.44 0.31
CA SER A 148 -0.44 -7.49 1.48
C SER A 148 0.85 -8.29 1.24
N PHE A 149 1.09 -8.73 0.00
CA PHE A 149 2.24 -9.57 -0.37
C PHE A 149 3.02 -9.02 -1.58
N GLY A 150 3.12 -7.69 -1.66
CA GLY A 150 3.84 -6.99 -2.74
C GLY A 150 5.32 -7.33 -2.76
N ILE A 151 5.97 -7.42 -1.59
CA ILE A 151 7.42 -7.69 -1.54
C ILE A 151 7.74 -9.14 -1.94
N GLU A 152 6.88 -10.10 -1.61
CA GLU A 152 7.01 -11.49 -2.03
C GLU A 152 6.81 -11.62 -3.55
N CYS A 153 5.82 -10.92 -4.12
CA CYS A 153 5.64 -10.84 -5.58
C CYS A 153 6.91 -10.32 -6.26
N LEU A 154 7.44 -9.19 -5.80
CA LEU A 154 8.61 -8.56 -6.41
C LEU A 154 9.86 -9.44 -6.31
N LEU A 155 10.21 -9.91 -5.12
CA LEU A 155 11.39 -10.74 -4.89
C LEU A 155 11.32 -12.06 -5.69
N TYR A 156 10.14 -12.66 -5.78
CA TYR A 156 9.96 -13.89 -6.55
C TYR A 156 10.07 -13.65 -8.05
N LEU A 157 9.40 -12.62 -8.60
CA LEU A 157 9.51 -12.28 -10.02
C LEU A 157 10.95 -11.92 -10.41
N TYR A 158 11.67 -11.19 -9.57
CA TYR A 158 13.08 -10.88 -9.79
C TYR A 158 13.97 -12.12 -9.70
N SER A 159 13.68 -13.06 -8.80
CA SER A 159 14.38 -14.34 -8.77
C SER A 159 14.22 -15.10 -10.09
N LEU A 160 13.02 -15.13 -10.65
CA LEU A 160 12.74 -15.74 -11.95
C LEU A 160 13.41 -14.97 -13.09
N LYS A 161 13.44 -13.64 -13.03
CA LYS A 161 14.11 -12.80 -14.04
C LYS A 161 15.60 -13.12 -14.14
N LEU A 162 16.26 -13.32 -13.00
CA LEU A 162 17.68 -13.70 -12.93
C LEU A 162 17.95 -15.09 -13.52
N TRP A 163 17.00 -16.02 -13.42
CA TRP A 163 17.09 -17.34 -14.04
C TRP A 163 16.78 -17.34 -15.53
N PHE A 164 15.80 -16.54 -15.94
CA PHE A 164 15.22 -16.56 -17.28
C PHE A 164 15.24 -15.17 -17.94
N PRO A 165 16.42 -14.53 -18.10
CA PRO A 165 16.53 -13.15 -18.59
C PRO A 165 15.90 -12.97 -19.98
N ASP A 166 16.04 -13.95 -20.86
CA ASP A 166 15.54 -13.92 -22.24
C ASP A 166 14.12 -14.48 -22.41
N ARG A 167 13.45 -14.85 -21.31
CA ARG A 167 12.10 -15.46 -21.35
C ARG A 167 11.09 -14.79 -20.43
N LEU A 168 11.51 -14.26 -19.28
CA LEU A 168 10.65 -13.50 -18.38
C LEU A 168 10.92 -12.01 -18.57
N PHE A 169 9.93 -11.29 -19.05
CA PHE A 169 9.98 -9.86 -19.34
C PHE A 169 9.06 -9.13 -18.36
N LEU A 170 9.58 -8.08 -17.73
CA LEU A 170 8.88 -7.25 -16.76
C LEU A 170 8.89 -5.82 -17.29
N ILE A 171 7.73 -5.18 -17.42
CA ILE A 171 7.66 -3.74 -17.69
C ILE A 171 7.12 -3.01 -16.46
N ARG A 172 7.33 -1.69 -16.42
CA ARG A 172 6.90 -0.82 -15.34
C ARG A 172 5.41 -0.52 -15.43
N GLY A 173 4.69 -0.64 -14.31
CA GLY A 173 3.34 -0.11 -14.10
C GLY A 173 3.37 1.23 -13.39
N ASN A 174 2.20 1.82 -13.14
CA ASN A 174 2.14 3.10 -12.44
C ASN A 174 2.46 2.95 -10.94
N HIS A 175 2.17 1.80 -10.33
CA HIS A 175 2.47 1.53 -8.93
C HIS A 175 3.97 1.32 -8.62
N GLU A 176 4.81 1.07 -9.64
CA GLU A 176 6.26 1.00 -9.46
C GLU A 176 6.91 2.40 -9.40
N CYS A 177 6.45 3.23 -8.46
CA CYS A 177 7.02 4.55 -8.19
C CYS A 177 6.88 4.93 -6.72
N ARG A 178 7.78 5.80 -6.23
CA ARG A 178 7.76 6.25 -4.83
C ARG A 178 6.44 6.92 -4.47
N HIS A 179 5.89 7.73 -5.37
CA HIS A 179 4.66 8.50 -5.13
C HIS A 179 3.49 7.62 -4.70
N LEU A 180 3.22 6.53 -5.41
CA LEU A 180 2.13 5.61 -5.11
C LEU A 180 2.43 4.72 -3.92
N THR A 181 3.64 4.17 -3.84
CA THR A 181 3.99 3.22 -2.77
C THR A 181 4.09 3.89 -1.40
N GLU A 182 4.32 5.21 -1.34
CA GLU A 182 4.23 6.00 -0.09
C GLU A 182 2.79 6.30 0.32
N TYR A 183 1.91 6.56 -0.65
CA TYR A 183 0.50 6.83 -0.40
C TYR A 183 -0.25 5.58 0.04
N PHE A 184 -0.05 4.46 -0.66
CA PHE A 184 -0.68 3.18 -0.40
C PHE A 184 0.09 2.36 0.66
N THR A 185 0.26 1.06 0.43
CA THR A 185 0.63 0.09 1.46
C THR A 185 2.06 -0.42 1.29
N PHE A 186 2.68 -0.34 0.12
CA PHE A 186 3.95 -1.02 -0.13
C PHE A 186 5.13 -0.48 0.69
N LYS A 187 5.25 0.83 0.92
CA LYS A 187 6.27 1.37 1.85
C LYS A 187 6.06 0.82 3.26
N ARG A 188 4.81 0.79 3.75
CA ARG A 188 4.47 0.26 5.07
C ARG A 188 4.75 -1.24 5.15
N GLU A 189 4.46 -1.98 4.08
CA GLU A 189 4.78 -3.40 3.97
C GLU A 189 6.29 -3.64 4.12
N CYS A 190 7.11 -2.87 3.41
CA CYS A 190 8.57 -2.99 3.48
C CYS A 190 9.09 -2.63 4.87
N LEU A 191 8.57 -1.58 5.50
CA LEU A 191 8.95 -1.18 6.86
C LEU A 191 8.51 -2.21 7.91
N HIS A 192 7.37 -2.87 7.72
CA HIS A 192 6.87 -3.89 8.64
C HIS A 192 7.61 -5.23 8.49
N LYS A 193 7.87 -5.66 7.25
CA LYS A 193 8.50 -6.97 6.97
C LYS A 193 10.02 -6.91 7.00
N TYR A 194 10.60 -5.76 6.65
CA TYR A 194 12.03 -5.51 6.52
C TYR A 194 12.40 -4.14 7.12
N ASN A 195 12.80 -3.17 6.29
CA ASN A 195 13.11 -1.80 6.67
C ASN A 195 13.19 -0.86 5.44
N GLU A 196 13.51 0.42 5.70
CA GLU A 196 13.58 1.48 4.69
C GLU A 196 14.63 1.21 3.61
N ARG A 197 15.74 0.55 3.96
CA ARG A 197 16.79 0.21 2.98
C ARG A 197 16.30 -0.77 1.91
N VAL A 198 15.46 -1.74 2.29
CA VAL A 198 14.81 -2.64 1.32
C VAL A 198 13.85 -1.86 0.44
N TYR A 199 13.07 -0.94 1.02
CA TYR A 199 12.16 -0.09 0.25
C TYR A 199 12.90 0.76 -0.78
N ASP A 200 13.96 1.47 -0.39
CA ASP A 200 14.75 2.30 -1.32
C ASP A 200 15.39 1.45 -2.43
N ALA A 201 15.87 0.24 -2.12
CA ALA A 201 16.36 -0.69 -3.12
C ALA A 201 15.26 -1.16 -4.10
N CYS A 202 14.01 -1.27 -3.63
CA CYS A 202 12.86 -1.53 -4.52
C CYS A 202 12.62 -0.34 -5.45
N ILE A 203 12.61 0.89 -4.93
CA ILE A 203 12.44 2.11 -5.72
C ILE A 203 13.51 2.27 -6.79
N GLU A 204 14.78 2.02 -6.46
CA GLU A 204 15.88 1.99 -7.43
C GLU A 204 15.62 0.95 -8.53
N SER A 205 15.17 -0.26 -8.15
CA SER A 205 14.86 -1.32 -9.11
C SER A 205 13.69 -0.97 -10.04
N PHE A 206 12.68 -0.24 -9.53
CA PHE A 206 11.54 0.20 -10.32
C PHE A 206 11.94 1.17 -11.42
N CYS A 207 12.91 2.04 -11.15
CA CYS A 207 13.45 2.96 -12.14
C CYS A 207 14.23 2.24 -13.27
N ALA A 208 14.70 1.01 -13.04
CA ALA A 208 15.37 0.21 -14.05
C ALA A 208 14.42 -0.57 -14.97
N LEU A 209 13.15 -0.76 -14.57
CA LEU A 209 12.15 -1.51 -15.33
C LEU A 209 11.93 -0.88 -16.73
N PRO A 210 11.97 -1.68 -17.81
CA PRO A 210 11.54 -1.28 -19.14
C PRO A 210 10.09 -0.74 -19.16
N VAL A 211 9.75 0.07 -20.16
CA VAL A 211 8.47 0.80 -20.19
C VAL A 211 7.43 0.11 -21.09
N ALA A 212 7.89 -0.57 -22.14
CA ALA A 212 7.01 -1.23 -23.10
C ALA A 212 7.62 -2.52 -23.65
N GLY A 213 6.77 -3.33 -24.30
CA GLY A 213 7.16 -4.51 -25.04
C GLY A 213 6.58 -4.50 -26.45
N LEU A 214 7.32 -5.06 -27.40
CA LEU A 214 6.90 -5.29 -28.76
C LEU A 214 6.89 -6.79 -29.03
N LEU A 215 5.69 -7.36 -29.07
CA LEU A 215 5.47 -8.80 -29.24
C LEU A 215 5.39 -9.15 -30.73
N ASP A 216 6.33 -9.98 -31.20
CA ASP A 216 6.49 -10.43 -32.60
C ASP A 216 6.52 -9.29 -33.63
N GLY A 217 6.83 -8.05 -33.21
CA GLY A 217 6.73 -6.87 -34.08
C GLY A 217 5.28 -6.53 -34.49
N LYS A 218 4.28 -7.06 -33.78
CA LYS A 218 2.86 -6.97 -34.15
C LYS A 218 1.97 -6.41 -33.06
N PHE A 219 2.29 -6.60 -31.78
CA PHE A 219 1.51 -6.01 -30.68
C PHE A 219 2.38 -5.09 -29.85
N PHE A 220 1.88 -3.88 -29.62
CA PHE A 220 2.47 -2.95 -28.67
C PHE A 220 1.89 -3.26 -27.29
N CYS A 221 2.77 -3.60 -26.35
CA CYS A 221 2.42 -3.99 -24.99
C CYS A 221 2.91 -2.91 -24.04
N VAL A 222 2.01 -2.38 -23.20
CA VAL A 222 2.29 -1.25 -22.30
C VAL A 222 1.38 -1.38 -21.08
N HIS A 223 1.74 -0.81 -19.94
CA HIS A 223 0.86 -0.84 -18.77
C HIS A 223 -0.38 0.06 -18.97
N GLY A 224 -0.11 1.36 -19.17
CA GLY A 224 -1.04 2.44 -19.45
C GLY A 224 -1.62 2.35 -20.87
N GLY A 225 -1.26 3.31 -21.71
CA GLY A 225 -1.76 3.37 -23.06
C GLY A 225 -0.84 4.10 -24.02
N ILE A 226 -1.44 4.82 -24.96
CA ILE A 226 -0.73 5.67 -25.92
C ILE A 226 -0.77 7.12 -25.45
N SER A 227 0.16 7.93 -25.96
CA SER A 227 0.33 9.34 -25.59
C SER A 227 0.19 10.27 -26.81
N PRO A 228 -0.24 11.54 -26.63
CA PRO A 228 -0.13 12.58 -27.65
C PRO A 228 1.30 12.78 -28.18
N GLU A 229 2.30 12.50 -27.34
CA GLU A 229 3.73 12.61 -27.68
C GLU A 229 4.27 11.35 -28.38
N LEU A 230 3.52 10.24 -28.36
CA LEU A 230 3.91 8.96 -28.94
C LEU A 230 3.44 8.85 -30.39
N ASN A 231 4.33 9.11 -31.35
CA ASN A 231 4.01 8.98 -32.77
C ASN A 231 4.45 7.62 -33.30
N VAL A 232 5.68 7.21 -33.02
CA VAL A 232 6.25 5.93 -33.40
C VAL A 232 6.82 5.21 -32.19
N VAL A 233 6.86 3.87 -32.20
CA VAL A 233 7.35 3.08 -31.05
C VAL A 233 8.79 3.48 -30.66
N SER A 234 9.62 3.86 -31.63
CA SER A 234 11.00 4.33 -31.39
C SER A 234 11.11 5.66 -30.65
N ASP A 235 10.01 6.42 -30.49
CA ASP A 235 10.02 7.63 -29.65
C ASP A 235 10.30 7.27 -28.18
N ILE A 236 9.90 6.07 -27.76
CA ILE A 236 10.12 5.54 -26.41
C ILE A 236 11.62 5.32 -26.12
N ASP A 237 12.44 5.04 -27.15
CA ASP A 237 13.89 4.83 -26.96
C ASP A 237 14.61 6.09 -26.46
N ARG A 238 13.99 7.28 -26.60
CA ARG A 238 14.54 8.56 -26.13
C ARG A 238 14.17 8.88 -24.69
N VAL A 239 13.25 8.13 -24.09
CA VAL A 239 12.79 8.36 -22.72
C VAL A 239 13.89 7.99 -21.73
N HIS A 240 14.26 8.92 -20.85
CA HIS A 240 15.14 8.61 -19.73
C HIS A 240 14.34 7.94 -18.61
N ARG A 241 14.24 6.60 -18.63
CA ARG A 241 13.37 5.87 -17.69
C ARG A 241 13.90 5.73 -16.26
N PHE A 242 15.20 5.93 -16.04
CA PHE A 242 15.90 5.80 -14.75
C PHE A 242 15.61 6.97 -13.81
N MET A 243 14.33 7.24 -13.59
CA MET A 243 13.83 8.32 -12.74
C MET A 243 12.43 7.98 -12.24
N GLU A 244 11.97 8.74 -11.25
CA GLU A 244 10.56 8.72 -10.87
C GLU A 244 9.68 9.26 -12.02
N PRO A 245 8.52 8.66 -12.31
CA PRO A 245 7.59 9.20 -13.28
C PRO A 245 7.10 10.58 -12.82
N ALA A 246 7.18 11.57 -13.70
CA ALA A 246 6.60 12.89 -13.45
C ALA A 246 5.06 12.83 -13.51
N SER A 247 4.40 13.91 -13.10
CA SER A 247 2.93 14.06 -13.22
C SER A 247 2.42 14.28 -14.65
N SER A 248 3.32 14.47 -15.62
CA SER A 248 3.00 14.69 -17.05
C SER A 248 4.13 14.23 -17.97
N GLY A 249 3.83 14.08 -19.27
CA GLY A 249 4.78 13.74 -20.33
C GLY A 249 4.72 12.28 -20.74
N LEU A 250 5.46 11.90 -21.79
CA LEU A 250 5.39 10.57 -22.39
C LEU A 250 5.52 9.39 -21.41
N LEU A 251 6.45 9.44 -20.44
CA LEU A 251 6.60 8.36 -19.46
C LEU A 251 5.36 8.24 -18.55
N CYS A 252 4.78 9.37 -18.12
CA CYS A 252 3.54 9.37 -17.35
C CYS A 252 2.41 8.73 -18.17
N ASP A 253 2.26 9.14 -19.42
CA ASP A 253 1.17 8.65 -20.28
C ASP A 253 1.25 7.16 -20.61
N LEU A 254 2.46 6.64 -20.82
CA LEU A 254 2.67 5.19 -21.01
C LEU A 254 2.26 4.39 -19.77
N LEU A 255 2.23 4.98 -18.58
CA LEU A 255 1.83 4.31 -17.34
C LEU A 255 0.37 4.61 -16.94
N TRP A 256 -0.20 5.76 -17.31
CA TRP A 256 -1.48 6.23 -16.77
C TRP A 256 -2.62 6.44 -17.79
N ALA A 257 -2.33 6.40 -19.09
CA ALA A 257 -3.36 6.67 -20.09
C ALA A 257 -4.40 5.53 -20.17
N ASP A 258 -5.67 5.90 -20.37
CA ASP A 258 -6.82 4.97 -20.43
C ASP A 258 -7.60 5.11 -21.74
N PRO A 259 -8.28 4.05 -22.21
CA PRO A 259 -9.29 4.21 -23.24
C PRO A 259 -10.47 5.05 -22.71
N VAL A 260 -11.09 5.85 -23.58
CA VAL A 260 -12.33 6.56 -23.21
C VAL A 260 -13.43 5.56 -22.78
N PRO A 261 -14.32 5.88 -21.81
CA PRO A 261 -15.34 4.93 -21.33
C PRO A 261 -16.25 4.34 -22.42
N ASN A 262 -16.53 5.10 -23.49
CA ASN A 262 -17.30 4.67 -24.67
C ASN A 262 -16.40 4.38 -25.89
N PHE A 263 -15.21 3.80 -25.66
CA PHE A 263 -14.22 3.54 -26.72
C PHE A 263 -14.80 2.78 -27.92
N GLY A 264 -14.64 3.38 -29.10
CA GLY A 264 -15.20 2.88 -30.36
C GLY A 264 -16.65 3.30 -30.63
N HIS A 265 -17.35 3.91 -29.68
CA HIS A 265 -18.70 4.47 -29.82
C HIS A 265 -18.75 5.92 -29.32
N GLU A 266 -17.68 6.67 -29.57
CA GLU A 266 -17.46 8.01 -29.00
C GLU A 266 -18.50 9.05 -29.44
N THR A 267 -19.09 8.85 -30.62
CA THR A 267 -20.10 9.74 -31.21
C THR A 267 -21.53 9.39 -30.81
N GLU A 268 -21.72 8.27 -30.09
CA GLU A 268 -23.04 7.83 -29.64
C GLU A 268 -23.31 8.38 -28.23
N PRO A 269 -24.54 8.84 -27.94
CA PRO A 269 -24.89 9.32 -26.61
C PRO A 269 -24.79 8.18 -25.59
N SER A 270 -23.90 8.33 -24.62
CA SER A 270 -23.72 7.39 -23.51
C SER A 270 -24.16 8.02 -22.19
N PRO A 271 -24.87 7.29 -21.31
CA PRO A 271 -25.29 7.82 -20.01
C PRO A 271 -24.12 8.20 -19.09
N HIS A 272 -22.90 7.73 -19.38
CA HIS A 272 -21.73 7.90 -18.51
C HIS A 272 -20.57 8.66 -19.19
N SER A 273 -20.77 9.25 -20.38
CA SER A 273 -19.69 9.97 -21.07
C SER A 273 -20.21 11.09 -21.95
N SER A 274 -19.54 12.24 -21.88
CA SER A 274 -19.78 13.38 -22.77
C SER A 274 -19.47 12.99 -24.22
N LEU A 275 -20.29 13.46 -25.17
CA LEU A 275 -20.04 13.25 -26.59
C LEU A 275 -18.67 13.84 -26.97
N ILE A 276 -17.78 12.99 -27.50
CA ILE A 276 -16.47 13.43 -28.00
C ILE A 276 -16.63 13.71 -29.50
N PRO A 277 -16.40 14.95 -29.97
CA PRO A 277 -16.49 15.29 -31.39
C PRO A 277 -15.55 14.43 -32.24
N ARG A 278 -15.99 14.09 -33.46
CA ARG A 278 -15.13 13.40 -34.43
C ARG A 278 -13.85 14.21 -34.68
N GLY A 279 -12.70 13.54 -34.67
CA GLY A 279 -11.39 14.17 -34.85
C GLY A 279 -10.69 14.57 -33.55
N GLN A 280 -11.37 14.57 -32.40
CA GLN A 280 -10.70 14.74 -31.11
C GLN A 280 -10.05 13.42 -30.69
N LEU A 281 -8.71 13.38 -30.70
CA LEU A 281 -7.94 12.16 -30.43
C LEU A 281 -7.75 11.88 -28.93
N TRP A 282 -7.69 12.95 -28.14
CA TRP A 282 -7.29 12.93 -26.73
C TRP A 282 -8.29 13.71 -25.87
N GLY A 283 -8.55 13.23 -24.67
CA GLY A 283 -9.27 13.94 -23.61
C GLY A 283 -8.46 13.90 -22.31
N HIS A 284 -8.67 14.85 -21.40
CA HIS A 284 -8.04 14.79 -20.09
C HIS A 284 -8.59 13.59 -19.30
N ASN A 285 -7.74 12.78 -18.67
CA ASN A 285 -8.19 11.63 -17.88
C ASN A 285 -8.68 12.10 -16.50
N THR A 286 -9.99 12.28 -16.37
CA THR A 286 -10.62 12.73 -15.13
C THR A 286 -10.67 11.65 -14.05
N THR A 287 -10.68 10.37 -14.41
CA THR A 287 -10.58 9.26 -13.44
C THR A 287 -9.23 9.25 -12.77
N ARG A 288 -8.15 9.35 -13.56
CA ARG A 288 -6.77 9.32 -13.03
C ARG A 288 -6.30 10.65 -12.49
N GLY A 289 -6.88 11.78 -12.93
CA GLY A 289 -6.45 13.12 -12.52
C GLY A 289 -5.10 13.55 -13.11
N CYS A 290 -4.48 12.72 -13.94
CA CYS A 290 -3.29 12.99 -14.73
C CYS A 290 -3.38 12.22 -16.06
N SER A 291 -2.49 12.52 -17.02
CA SER A 291 -2.50 11.89 -18.35
C SER A 291 -3.82 12.08 -19.13
N PHE A 292 -4.07 11.22 -20.12
CA PHE A 292 -5.11 11.38 -21.13
C PHE A 292 -5.96 10.13 -21.29
N TYR A 293 -7.23 10.35 -21.60
CA TYR A 293 -8.02 9.36 -22.30
C TYR A 293 -7.66 9.37 -23.79
N PHE A 294 -7.45 8.19 -24.36
CA PHE A 294 -7.25 8.00 -25.79
C PHE A 294 -8.51 7.42 -26.47
N THR A 295 -8.80 7.92 -27.67
CA THR A 295 -9.95 7.48 -28.46
C THR A 295 -9.61 6.34 -29.41
N TYR A 296 -10.64 5.67 -29.95
CA TYR A 296 -10.47 4.67 -31.00
C TYR A 296 -9.73 5.22 -32.22
N GLU A 297 -10.02 6.45 -32.63
CA GLU A 297 -9.35 7.08 -33.76
C GLU A 297 -7.84 7.27 -33.51
N ALA A 298 -7.46 7.65 -32.28
CA ALA A 298 -6.06 7.79 -31.88
C ALA A 298 -5.30 6.45 -32.00
N VAL A 299 -5.89 5.37 -31.49
CA VAL A 299 -5.31 4.02 -31.57
C VAL A 299 -5.19 3.57 -33.02
N ILE A 300 -6.22 3.74 -33.85
CA ILE A 300 -6.15 3.33 -35.26
C ILE A 300 -5.03 4.06 -36.01
N LYS A 301 -4.89 5.38 -35.80
CA LYS A 301 -3.80 6.17 -36.40
C LYS A 301 -2.43 5.66 -35.95
N PHE A 302 -2.25 5.39 -34.66
CA PHE A 302 -1.00 4.83 -34.11
C PHE A 302 -0.68 3.45 -34.68
N LEU A 303 -1.65 2.53 -34.71
CA LEU A 303 -1.47 1.17 -35.22
C LEU A 303 -1.11 1.16 -36.71
N GLN A 304 -1.76 2.01 -37.52
CA GLN A 304 -1.48 2.11 -38.95
C GLN A 304 -0.07 2.67 -39.20
N ARG A 305 0.33 3.70 -38.47
CA ARG A 305 1.65 4.33 -38.62
C ARG A 305 2.80 3.38 -38.28
N ASN A 306 2.59 2.47 -37.33
CA ASN A 306 3.62 1.54 -36.82
C ASN A 306 3.50 0.10 -37.38
N ASP A 307 2.60 -0.16 -38.34
CA ASP A 307 2.23 -1.51 -38.83
C ASP A 307 1.94 -2.55 -37.72
N LEU A 308 1.21 -2.13 -36.69
CA LEU A 308 0.80 -2.99 -35.58
C LEU A 308 -0.60 -3.58 -35.80
N LEU A 309 -0.90 -4.66 -35.08
CA LEU A 309 -2.22 -5.33 -35.08
C LEU A 309 -3.13 -4.79 -33.98
N GLY A 310 -2.58 -4.51 -32.81
CA GLY A 310 -3.32 -4.01 -31.65
C GLY A 310 -2.39 -3.62 -30.49
N VAL A 311 -2.98 -2.95 -29.49
CA VAL A 311 -2.36 -2.63 -28.20
C VAL A 311 -2.81 -3.63 -27.14
N ILE A 312 -1.90 -4.15 -26.33
CA ILE A 312 -2.21 -5.01 -25.18
C ILE A 312 -1.78 -4.27 -23.91
N ARG A 313 -2.69 -4.11 -22.95
CA ARG A 313 -2.47 -3.28 -21.77
C ARG A 313 -3.07 -3.83 -20.46
N GLY A 314 -2.67 -3.25 -19.33
CA GLY A 314 -3.11 -3.61 -17.96
C GLY A 314 -4.02 -2.56 -17.32
N HIS A 315 -3.73 -2.17 -16.07
CA HIS A 315 -4.13 -0.96 -15.33
C HIS A 315 -5.62 -0.79 -14.97
N GLU A 316 -6.55 -1.38 -15.71
CA GLU A 316 -7.99 -1.27 -15.43
C GLU A 316 -8.57 -2.64 -15.07
N ALA A 317 -9.08 -2.76 -13.85
CA ALA A 317 -9.79 -3.95 -13.38
C ALA A 317 -10.95 -4.33 -14.32
N GLN A 318 -11.07 -5.62 -14.62
CA GLN A 318 -12.11 -6.20 -15.48
C GLN A 318 -12.81 -7.34 -14.77
N ASP A 319 -14.14 -7.39 -14.80
CA ASP A 319 -14.92 -8.47 -14.16
C ASP A 319 -14.54 -9.87 -14.71
N ALA A 320 -14.37 -9.96 -16.03
CA ALA A 320 -13.91 -11.18 -16.70
C ALA A 320 -12.37 -11.37 -16.64
N GLY A 321 -11.62 -10.44 -16.06
CA GLY A 321 -10.15 -10.40 -16.09
C GLY A 321 -9.58 -9.93 -17.44
N TYR A 322 -10.41 -9.62 -18.43
CA TYR A 322 -9.97 -9.03 -19.69
C TYR A 322 -11.10 -8.24 -20.36
N ALA A 323 -10.74 -7.33 -21.27
CA ALA A 323 -11.66 -6.67 -22.18
C ALA A 323 -11.06 -6.61 -23.60
N MET A 324 -11.86 -6.95 -24.60
CA MET A 324 -11.51 -6.76 -26.01
C MET A 324 -12.32 -5.60 -26.57
N PHE A 325 -11.63 -4.56 -27.01
CA PHE A 325 -12.26 -3.37 -27.56
C PHE A 325 -12.57 -3.50 -29.05
N ARG A 326 -13.20 -2.46 -29.61
CA ARG A 326 -13.63 -2.39 -31.02
C ARG A 326 -12.55 -2.88 -31.98
N LYS A 327 -12.95 -3.67 -32.97
CA LYS A 327 -12.03 -4.23 -33.97
C LYS A 327 -11.58 -3.18 -34.97
N THR A 328 -10.30 -3.24 -35.35
CA THR A 328 -9.71 -2.43 -36.41
C THR A 328 -10.45 -2.62 -37.75
N PRO A 329 -10.60 -1.57 -38.59
CA PRO A 329 -11.38 -1.69 -39.83
C PRO A 329 -10.69 -2.57 -40.89
N THR A 330 -9.36 -2.52 -40.93
CA THR A 330 -8.54 -3.19 -41.95
C THR A 330 -8.24 -4.64 -41.58
N LYS A 331 -7.72 -4.87 -40.38
CA LYS A 331 -7.21 -6.18 -39.93
C LYS A 331 -8.28 -7.02 -39.20
N LYS A 332 -9.47 -6.45 -38.91
CA LYS A 332 -10.59 -7.09 -38.18
C LYS A 332 -10.19 -7.72 -36.83
N PHE A 333 -9.15 -7.18 -36.22
CA PHE A 333 -8.59 -7.61 -34.94
C PHE A 333 -8.87 -6.54 -33.86
N PRO A 334 -9.14 -6.90 -32.58
CA PRO A 334 -9.35 -5.92 -31.50
C PRO A 334 -8.24 -4.86 -31.47
N SER A 335 -8.60 -3.58 -31.51
CA SER A 335 -7.58 -2.51 -31.53
C SER A 335 -6.83 -2.40 -30.20
N VAL A 336 -7.53 -2.66 -29.09
CA VAL A 336 -7.00 -2.66 -27.74
C VAL A 336 -7.49 -3.92 -27.01
N ILE A 337 -6.64 -4.50 -26.19
CA ILE A 337 -6.99 -5.59 -25.27
C ILE A 337 -6.47 -5.20 -23.88
N THR A 338 -7.37 -5.11 -22.90
CA THR A 338 -7.00 -4.99 -21.49
C THR A 338 -6.94 -6.38 -20.87
N VAL A 339 -5.88 -6.68 -20.12
CA VAL A 339 -5.69 -7.93 -19.38
C VAL A 339 -5.46 -7.58 -17.92
N PHE A 340 -6.20 -8.22 -17.01
CA PHE A 340 -6.13 -7.98 -15.57
C PHE A 340 -5.97 -9.32 -14.85
N SER A 341 -4.91 -9.44 -14.06
CA SER A 341 -4.44 -10.74 -13.52
C SER A 341 -4.58 -10.85 -12.00
N ALA A 342 -5.26 -9.90 -11.34
CA ALA A 342 -5.62 -9.94 -9.93
C ALA A 342 -7.09 -10.40 -9.74
N PRO A 343 -7.37 -11.71 -9.55
CA PRO A 343 -8.72 -12.19 -9.28
C PRO A 343 -9.20 -11.74 -7.91
N ASN A 344 -10.52 -11.57 -7.73
CA ASN A 344 -11.13 -11.08 -6.49
C ASN A 344 -10.37 -9.88 -5.90
N TYR A 345 -10.09 -8.89 -6.74
CA TYR A 345 -9.27 -7.74 -6.38
C TYR A 345 -9.79 -7.07 -5.10
N LEU A 346 -8.86 -6.70 -4.21
CA LEU A 346 -9.12 -6.17 -2.86
C LEU A 346 -10.01 -7.04 -1.95
N ASP A 347 -10.11 -8.34 -2.22
CA ASP A 347 -11.05 -9.25 -1.56
C ASP A 347 -12.54 -8.85 -1.68
N ALA A 348 -12.87 -7.94 -2.60
CA ALA A 348 -14.18 -7.30 -2.68
C ALA A 348 -14.80 -7.34 -4.08
N TYR A 349 -14.00 -7.18 -5.13
CA TYR A 349 -14.49 -7.05 -6.51
C TYR A 349 -15.11 -8.34 -7.05
N ARG A 350 -14.71 -9.51 -6.55
CA ARG A 350 -15.17 -10.84 -7.02
C ARG A 350 -14.97 -11.11 -8.51
N ASN A 351 -14.13 -10.31 -9.17
CA ASN A 351 -13.76 -10.50 -10.57
C ASN A 351 -12.93 -11.77 -10.76
N ARG A 352 -12.87 -12.24 -12.00
CA ARG A 352 -11.88 -13.26 -12.43
C ARG A 352 -10.55 -12.59 -12.78
N GLY A 353 -9.48 -13.35 -12.64
CA GLY A 353 -8.18 -13.02 -13.23
C GLY A 353 -8.08 -13.66 -14.61
N ALA A 354 -7.34 -13.05 -15.53
CA ALA A 354 -7.04 -13.67 -16.81
C ALA A 354 -5.58 -13.44 -17.24
N ILE A 355 -5.09 -14.35 -18.07
CA ILE A 355 -3.83 -14.21 -18.81
C ILE A 355 -4.10 -14.39 -20.31
N LEU A 356 -3.26 -13.75 -21.13
CA LEU A 356 -3.33 -13.85 -22.58
C LEU A 356 -2.18 -14.73 -23.09
N LYS A 357 -2.51 -15.88 -23.66
CA LYS A 357 -1.54 -16.78 -24.29
C LYS A 357 -1.52 -16.55 -25.80
N TYR A 358 -0.38 -16.14 -26.31
CA TYR A 358 -0.16 -15.97 -27.74
C TYR A 358 0.86 -16.98 -28.25
N ALA A 359 0.39 -17.92 -29.07
CA ALA A 359 1.21 -18.97 -29.67
C ALA A 359 0.66 -19.31 -31.06
N ASN A 360 1.54 -19.65 -32.01
CA ASN A 360 1.16 -20.03 -33.38
C ASN A 360 0.23 -19.00 -34.06
N LYS A 361 0.47 -17.70 -33.82
CA LYS A 361 -0.36 -16.59 -34.32
C LYS A 361 -1.82 -16.60 -33.84
N SER A 362 -2.13 -17.36 -32.79
CA SER A 362 -3.44 -17.43 -32.16
C SER A 362 -3.37 -16.87 -30.74
N ILE A 363 -4.41 -16.13 -30.34
CA ILE A 363 -4.57 -15.61 -29.00
C ILE A 363 -5.63 -16.44 -28.28
N THR A 364 -5.26 -16.97 -27.11
CA THR A 364 -6.15 -17.69 -26.20
C THR A 364 -6.12 -16.99 -24.85
N ILE A 365 -7.29 -16.65 -24.32
CA ILE A 365 -7.40 -16.10 -22.97
C ILE A 365 -7.72 -17.24 -22.00
N ARG A 366 -6.98 -17.30 -20.89
CA ARG A 366 -7.23 -18.25 -19.79
C ARG A 366 -7.63 -17.47 -18.56
N GLN A 367 -8.87 -17.69 -18.11
CA GLN A 367 -9.41 -17.12 -16.88
C GLN A 367 -9.17 -18.07 -15.71
N TYR A 368 -9.05 -17.52 -14.50
CA TYR A 368 -8.92 -18.26 -13.25
C TYR A 368 -9.54 -17.49 -12.08
N HIS A 369 -9.78 -18.21 -10.99
CA HIS A 369 -10.34 -17.66 -9.75
C HIS A 369 -9.24 -17.44 -8.70
N ALA A 370 -9.58 -16.61 -7.72
CA ALA A 370 -8.69 -16.28 -6.61
C ALA A 370 -8.36 -17.49 -5.74
N ARG A 371 -7.16 -17.48 -5.17
CA ARG A 371 -6.65 -18.44 -4.21
C ARG A 371 -6.79 -17.88 -2.80
N PRO A 372 -7.08 -18.74 -1.80
CA PRO A 372 -7.00 -18.32 -0.41
C PRO A 372 -5.59 -17.83 -0.07
N HIS A 373 -5.50 -16.77 0.71
CA HIS A 373 -4.26 -16.24 1.25
C HIS A 373 -4.41 -15.97 2.76
N PRO A 374 -3.29 -15.87 3.51
CA PRO A 374 -3.29 -15.46 4.90
C PRO A 374 -3.90 -14.07 5.08
N TYR A 375 -4.50 -13.88 6.26
CA TYR A 375 -5.15 -12.64 6.61
C TYR A 375 -4.16 -11.69 7.29
N TRP A 376 -4.12 -10.45 6.81
CA TRP A 376 -3.43 -9.34 7.46
C TRP A 376 -4.44 -8.29 7.88
N LEU A 377 -4.25 -7.74 9.09
CA LEU A 377 -4.99 -6.55 9.50
C LEU A 377 -4.59 -5.36 8.61
N PRO A 378 -5.50 -4.39 8.39
CA PRO A 378 -5.20 -3.19 7.62
C PRO A 378 -3.91 -2.52 8.08
N ASN A 379 -3.11 -2.04 7.13
CA ASN A 379 -1.84 -1.37 7.38
C ASN A 379 -0.81 -2.20 8.18
N PHE A 380 -0.90 -3.53 8.16
CA PHE A 380 0.00 -4.44 8.89
C PHE A 380 0.02 -4.19 10.40
N MET A 381 -1.11 -3.73 10.96
CA MET A 381 -1.28 -3.48 12.38
C MET A 381 -1.20 -4.78 13.18
N ASP A 382 -0.53 -4.76 14.33
CA ASP A 382 -0.54 -5.89 15.25
C ASP A 382 -1.83 -5.94 16.08
N ALA A 383 -2.15 -7.12 16.62
CA ALA A 383 -3.38 -7.35 17.35
C ALA A 383 -3.52 -6.49 18.63
N PHE A 384 -2.41 -6.07 19.26
CA PHE A 384 -2.46 -5.20 20.42
C PHE A 384 -2.83 -3.78 20.02
N THR A 385 -2.14 -3.22 19.02
CA THR A 385 -2.46 -1.88 18.50
C THR A 385 -3.91 -1.79 18.04
N TRP A 386 -4.44 -2.85 17.41
CA TRP A 386 -5.82 -2.91 16.97
C TRP A 386 -6.85 -3.02 18.11
N SER A 387 -6.59 -3.88 19.11
CA SER A 387 -7.58 -4.19 20.16
C SER A 387 -7.51 -3.28 21.37
N LEU A 388 -6.36 -2.67 21.68
CA LEU A 388 -6.16 -1.88 22.89
C LEU A 388 -7.12 -0.67 23.01
N PRO A 389 -7.42 0.08 21.93
CA PRO A 389 -8.43 1.14 22.00
C PRO A 389 -9.81 0.63 22.41
N PHE A 390 -10.22 -0.53 21.86
CA PHE A 390 -11.50 -1.17 22.17
C PHE A 390 -11.54 -1.67 23.62
N VAL A 391 -10.50 -2.37 24.06
CA VAL A 391 -10.38 -2.88 25.44
C VAL A 391 -10.42 -1.72 26.43
N GLY A 392 -9.66 -0.66 26.19
CA GLY A 392 -9.66 0.54 27.04
C GLY A 392 -11.05 1.17 27.14
N ALA A 393 -11.72 1.36 26.00
CA ALA A 393 -13.08 1.91 25.98
C ALA A 393 -14.08 1.04 26.77
N LYS A 394 -14.02 -0.28 26.61
CA LYS A 394 -14.96 -1.20 27.29
C LYS A 394 -14.71 -1.32 28.79
N ILE A 395 -13.45 -1.30 29.22
CA ILE A 395 -13.11 -1.24 30.65
C ILE A 395 -13.66 0.06 31.25
N ILE A 396 -13.50 1.19 30.56
CA ILE A 396 -14.02 2.48 31.03
C ILE A 396 -15.54 2.51 31.07
N GLU A 397 -16.21 2.01 30.04
CA GLU A 397 -17.68 1.86 30.02
C GLU A 397 -18.18 1.01 31.19
N MET A 398 -17.49 -0.11 31.47
CA MET A 398 -17.79 -0.95 32.63
C MET A 398 -17.55 -0.21 33.96
N LEU A 399 -16.43 0.51 34.10
CA LEU A 399 -16.14 1.30 35.29
C LEU A 399 -17.17 2.41 35.49
N LEU A 400 -17.60 3.08 34.42
CA LEU A 400 -18.66 4.09 34.48
C LEU A 400 -20.01 3.46 34.83
N ALA A 401 -20.34 2.29 34.30
CA ALA A 401 -21.55 1.57 34.68
C ALA A 401 -21.53 1.21 36.18
N VAL A 402 -20.39 0.73 36.69
CA VAL A 402 -20.20 0.46 38.13
C VAL A 402 -20.28 1.74 38.96
N LEU A 403 -19.69 2.84 38.49
CA LEU A 403 -19.74 4.14 39.16
C LEU A 403 -21.13 4.79 39.06
N SER A 404 -21.92 4.50 38.03
CA SER A 404 -23.30 5.00 37.86
C SER A 404 -24.31 4.31 38.78
N VAL A 405 -23.88 3.26 39.51
CA VAL A 405 -24.63 2.73 40.66
C VAL A 405 -24.60 3.74 41.82
N CYS A 406 -23.60 4.64 41.87
CA CYS A 406 -23.68 5.87 42.65
C CYS A 406 -24.57 6.85 41.87
N SER A 407 -25.68 7.29 42.47
CA SER A 407 -26.69 8.06 41.76
C SER A 407 -26.15 9.44 41.33
N PRO A 408 -26.69 10.05 40.26
CA PRO A 408 -26.34 11.42 39.86
C PRO A 408 -26.50 12.44 41.01
N GLU A 409 -27.41 12.16 41.94
CA GLU A 409 -27.61 12.93 43.18
C GLU A 409 -26.37 12.92 44.10
N GLU A 410 -25.51 11.88 44.07
CA GLU A 410 -24.24 11.87 44.82
C GLU A 410 -23.10 12.64 44.12
N LEU A 411 -23.28 13.01 42.84
CA LEU A 411 -22.23 13.55 41.96
C LEU A 411 -22.43 15.00 41.54
N GLU A 412 -23.67 15.41 41.30
CA GLU A 412 -24.04 16.77 40.88
C GLU A 412 -24.20 17.73 42.06
N ASP A 413 -24.32 17.22 43.27
CA ASP A 413 -24.39 18.07 44.42
C ASP A 413 -23.02 18.59 44.85
N ASP A 414 -22.71 19.79 44.34
CA ASP A 414 -21.85 20.76 45.02
C ASP A 414 -22.65 21.59 46.07
N SER A 415 -23.94 21.31 46.28
CA SER A 415 -24.79 21.94 47.31
C SER A 415 -24.72 21.25 48.69
N PHE A 416 -24.17 20.04 48.76
CA PHE A 416 -23.94 19.29 50.02
C PHE A 416 -22.83 19.87 50.91
N LEU A 417 -22.26 21.03 50.57
CA LEU A 417 -21.48 21.79 51.55
C LEU A 417 -22.37 22.60 52.51
N GLU A 418 -23.66 22.78 52.23
CA GLU A 418 -24.51 23.57 53.14
C GLU A 418 -25.88 22.97 53.52
N ASP A 419 -26.54 22.10 52.75
CA ASP A 419 -27.98 21.84 53.03
C ASP A 419 -28.53 20.39 52.95
N ASP A 420 -27.73 19.35 53.23
CA ASP A 420 -28.30 18.01 53.48
C ASP A 420 -28.42 17.67 54.96
N GLU A 421 -29.68 17.68 55.43
CA GLU A 421 -30.10 17.32 56.79
C GLU A 421 -29.69 15.88 57.16
N ALA A 422 -29.45 15.01 56.16
CA ALA A 422 -28.92 13.66 56.33
C ALA A 422 -27.39 13.61 56.55
N ASP A 423 -26.64 14.55 55.98
CA ASP A 423 -25.18 14.63 56.13
C ASP A 423 -24.79 15.27 57.46
N ARG A 424 -25.60 16.19 58.01
CA ARG A 424 -25.43 16.67 59.40
C ARG A 424 -25.50 15.53 60.42
N ALA A 425 -26.36 14.54 60.22
CA ALA A 425 -26.51 13.43 61.16
C ALA A 425 -25.29 12.48 61.18
N ILE A 426 -24.67 12.20 60.02
CA ILE A 426 -23.48 11.35 59.93
C ILE A 426 -22.22 12.11 60.36
N ILE A 427 -22.17 13.42 60.09
CA ILE A 427 -21.07 14.31 60.52
C ILE A 427 -21.14 14.55 62.04
N ASP A 428 -22.32 14.66 62.66
CA ASP A 428 -22.50 14.78 64.13
C ASP A 428 -22.22 13.50 64.92
N GLU A 429 -22.31 12.32 64.32
CA GLU A 429 -21.89 11.08 64.97
C GLU A 429 -20.36 10.85 64.97
N ALA A 430 -19.61 11.62 64.17
CA ALA A 430 -18.14 11.56 64.16
C ALA A 430 -17.54 12.45 65.26
N THR A 431 -17.03 11.82 66.32
CA THR A 431 -16.56 12.49 67.55
C THR A 431 -15.26 13.32 67.43
N SER A 432 -14.61 13.42 66.26
CA SER A 432 -13.39 14.23 66.09
C SER A 432 -13.32 15.04 64.78
N PRO A 433 -12.72 16.26 64.80
CA PRO A 433 -12.57 17.12 63.60
C PRO A 433 -11.77 16.47 62.47
N GLU A 434 -10.81 15.59 62.81
CA GLU A 434 -9.95 14.89 61.86
C GLU A 434 -10.72 13.81 61.07
N ALA A 435 -11.69 13.13 61.69
CA ALA A 435 -12.53 12.14 61.03
C ALA A 435 -13.45 12.80 59.98
N ARG A 436 -13.99 13.98 60.30
CA ARG A 436 -14.80 14.79 59.36
C ARG A 436 -13.97 15.21 58.14
N ALA A 437 -12.74 15.70 58.34
CA ALA A 437 -11.83 16.07 57.25
C ALA A 437 -11.43 14.86 56.37
N ALA A 438 -11.24 13.68 56.97
CA ALA A 438 -10.90 12.47 56.24
C ALA A 438 -12.06 11.97 55.34
N ILE A 439 -13.31 12.09 55.78
CA ILE A 439 -14.50 11.72 55.01
C ILE A 439 -14.67 12.66 53.79
N VAL A 440 -14.52 13.97 53.99
CA VAL A 440 -14.56 14.97 52.91
C VAL A 440 -13.43 14.74 51.90
N ALA A 441 -12.20 14.50 52.38
CA ALA A 441 -11.06 14.20 51.52
C ALA A 441 -11.27 12.92 50.70
N ARG A 442 -11.85 11.88 51.30
CA ARG A 442 -12.18 10.62 50.62
C ARG A 442 -13.26 10.81 49.54
N ARG A 443 -14.32 11.59 49.81
CA ARG A 443 -15.35 11.94 48.81
C ARG A 443 -14.77 12.76 47.66
N GLN A 444 -13.88 13.71 47.94
CA GLN A 444 -13.21 14.50 46.89
C GLN A 444 -12.24 13.68 46.04
N GLN A 445 -11.56 12.69 46.64
CA GLN A 445 -10.76 11.71 45.88
C GLN A 445 -11.63 10.86 44.94
N ILE A 446 -12.85 10.48 45.35
CA ILE A 446 -13.79 9.75 44.49
C ILE A 446 -14.28 10.63 43.34
N LYS A 447 -14.70 11.89 43.60
CA LYS A 447 -15.07 12.87 42.55
C LYS A 447 -13.92 13.07 41.54
N ASN A 448 -12.67 13.17 42.00
CA ASN A 448 -11.50 13.31 41.13
C ASN A 448 -11.22 12.05 40.29
N LYS A 449 -11.41 10.85 40.86
CA LYS A 449 -11.29 9.58 40.13
C LYS A 449 -12.37 9.46 39.04
N ILE A 450 -13.60 9.88 39.32
CA ILE A 450 -14.70 9.86 38.35
C ILE A 450 -14.43 10.84 37.18
N ARG A 451 -14.00 12.07 37.48
CA ARG A 451 -13.58 13.03 36.45
C ARG A 451 -12.39 12.53 35.61
N ALA A 452 -11.45 11.80 36.22
CA ALA A 452 -10.35 11.17 35.49
C ALA A 452 -10.84 10.06 34.55
N VAL A 453 -11.77 9.21 35.02
CA VAL A 453 -12.39 8.14 34.20
C VAL A 453 -13.17 8.73 33.02
N GLY A 454 -13.95 9.80 33.23
CA GLY A 454 -14.64 10.51 32.15
C GLY A 454 -13.69 11.10 31.10
N ARG A 455 -12.56 11.70 31.50
CA ARG A 455 -11.54 12.19 30.55
C ARG A 455 -10.88 11.06 29.76
N MET A 456 -10.62 9.92 30.41
CA MET A 456 -10.09 8.74 29.73
C MET A 456 -11.10 8.17 28.73
N GLN A 457 -12.40 8.20 29.02
CA GLN A 457 -13.44 7.76 28.08
C GLN A 457 -13.36 8.50 26.75
N VAL A 458 -13.26 9.84 26.80
CA VAL A 458 -13.16 10.67 25.60
C VAL A 458 -11.88 10.37 24.81
N MET A 459 -10.74 10.21 25.51
CA MET A 459 -9.48 9.84 24.88
C MET A 459 -9.56 8.47 24.17
N PHE A 460 -10.07 7.43 24.85
CA PHE A 460 -10.17 6.10 24.28
C PHE A 460 -11.24 6.00 23.20
N GLN A 461 -12.31 6.81 23.28
CA GLN A 461 -13.27 6.95 22.21
C GLN A 461 -12.61 7.54 20.96
N HIS A 462 -11.81 8.60 21.08
CA HIS A 462 -11.07 9.16 19.95
C HIS A 462 -10.01 8.21 19.39
N LEU A 463 -9.28 7.47 20.25
CA LEU A 463 -8.34 6.45 19.78
C LEU A 463 -9.05 5.31 19.05
N ARG A 464 -10.25 4.95 19.50
CA ARG A 464 -11.08 3.94 18.85
C ARG A 464 -11.59 4.44 17.51
N GLU A 465 -12.17 5.64 17.45
CA GLU A 465 -12.59 6.28 16.19
C GLU A 465 -11.40 6.38 15.21
N GLY A 466 -10.20 6.74 15.70
CA GLY A 466 -8.98 6.74 14.91
C GLY A 466 -8.57 5.35 14.41
N SER A 467 -8.68 4.32 15.25
CA SER A 467 -8.39 2.93 14.88
C SER A 467 -9.42 2.35 13.89
N GLU A 468 -10.70 2.71 14.05
CA GLU A 468 -11.79 2.33 13.14
C GLU A 468 -11.58 3.02 11.78
N ASN A 469 -11.34 4.34 11.76
CA ASN A 469 -11.01 5.07 10.53
C ASN A 469 -9.74 4.53 9.85
N ALA A 470 -8.68 4.19 10.60
CA ALA A 470 -7.47 3.60 10.03
C ALA A 470 -7.69 2.22 9.38
N SER A 471 -8.71 1.48 9.82
CA SER A 471 -9.15 0.24 9.18
C SER A 471 -10.03 0.48 7.95
N GLU A 472 -10.75 1.61 7.90
CA GLU A 472 -11.54 2.07 6.77
C GLU A 472 -10.69 2.66 5.62
N PHE A 473 -9.51 3.21 5.91
CA PHE A 473 -8.58 3.72 4.88
C PHE A 473 -8.13 2.66 3.85
N ASN A 474 -8.38 1.36 4.08
CA ASN A 474 -8.18 0.29 3.10
C ASN A 474 -9.43 -0.04 2.25
N VAL A 475 -10.61 0.55 2.53
CA VAL A 475 -11.87 0.32 1.80
C VAL A 475 -12.56 1.64 1.42
N ALA A 476 -11.75 2.66 1.12
CA ALA A 476 -12.13 3.99 0.65
C ALA A 476 -12.71 4.97 1.69
N SER A 477 -12.39 6.22 1.42
CA SER A 477 -12.76 7.41 2.17
C SER A 477 -14.13 7.94 1.71
N VAL A 478 -14.79 8.67 2.62
CA VAL A 478 -15.93 9.60 2.47
C VAL A 478 -17.35 9.06 2.76
N GLY A 479 -18.03 9.78 3.69
CA GLY A 479 -19.46 10.06 3.56
C GLY A 479 -20.31 9.65 4.76
N SER A 480 -20.42 10.53 5.77
CA SER A 480 -21.38 10.40 6.88
C SER A 480 -22.84 10.45 6.38
N GLY A 481 -23.46 9.29 6.21
CA GLY A 481 -24.92 9.09 6.09
C GLY A 481 -25.48 8.33 7.32
N PRO A 482 -26.81 8.38 7.57
CA PRO A 482 -27.38 8.09 8.89
C PRO A 482 -27.25 6.62 9.27
N ARG A 483 -26.80 6.41 10.51
CA ARG A 483 -26.52 5.12 11.15
C ARG A 483 -27.82 4.51 11.68
N ASP A 484 -28.11 3.27 11.31
CA ASP A 484 -29.13 2.45 11.97
C ASP A 484 -28.56 1.06 12.29
N GLY A 485 -28.62 0.65 13.56
CA GLY A 485 -28.23 -0.69 14.05
C GLY A 485 -26.83 -0.80 14.67
N ILE A 486 -26.77 -0.77 16.01
CA ILE A 486 -25.54 -0.93 16.81
C ILE A 486 -25.20 -2.41 16.95
N ASP A 487 -24.17 -2.88 16.22
CA ASP A 487 -23.52 -4.17 16.49
C ASP A 487 -22.44 -3.97 17.57
N ALA A 488 -22.57 -4.68 18.70
CA ALA A 488 -21.81 -4.43 19.93
C ALA A 488 -20.30 -4.73 19.82
N LEU A 489 -19.86 -5.33 18.71
CA LEU A 489 -18.46 -5.61 18.40
C LEU A 489 -17.85 -4.64 17.37
N GLY A 490 -18.63 -3.71 16.80
CA GLY A 490 -18.11 -2.60 16.01
C GLY A 490 -17.22 -2.97 14.82
N VAL A 491 -17.27 -4.21 14.30
CA VAL A 491 -16.52 -4.63 13.11
C VAL A 491 -17.18 -4.00 11.87
N GLN A 492 -17.05 -2.69 11.69
CA GLN A 492 -17.63 -1.95 10.56
C GLN A 492 -17.03 -2.34 9.20
N GLY A 493 -15.83 -2.95 9.18
CA GLY A 493 -15.29 -3.61 7.99
C GLY A 493 -16.21 -4.72 7.42
N ASN A 494 -17.03 -5.34 8.26
CA ASN A 494 -18.06 -6.29 7.81
C ASN A 494 -19.35 -5.62 7.32
N GLN A 495 -19.60 -4.34 7.64
CA GLN A 495 -20.76 -3.61 7.12
C GLN A 495 -20.50 -3.13 5.69
N ILE A 496 -19.33 -2.60 5.36
CA ILE A 496 -18.99 -2.21 3.97
C ILE A 496 -19.00 -3.45 3.05
N ARG A 497 -18.42 -4.58 3.50
CA ARG A 497 -18.50 -5.87 2.80
C ARG A 497 -19.93 -6.39 2.61
N ARG A 498 -20.91 -5.96 3.42
CA ARG A 498 -22.34 -6.27 3.22
C ARG A 498 -22.99 -5.42 2.14
N TYR A 499 -22.45 -4.24 1.81
CA TYR A 499 -22.98 -3.36 0.74
C TYR A 499 -22.38 -3.64 -0.64
N ILE A 500 -21.23 -4.31 -0.72
CA ILE A 500 -20.60 -4.69 -2.00
C ILE A 500 -21.25 -5.98 -2.51
N HIS A 501 -22.24 -5.83 -3.40
CA HIS A 501 -22.92 -6.95 -4.03
C HIS A 501 -22.43 -7.24 -5.46
N SER A 502 -21.86 -6.24 -6.14
CA SER A 502 -21.42 -6.35 -7.53
C SER A 502 -20.02 -5.76 -7.77
N PHE A 503 -19.42 -6.14 -8.91
CA PHE A 503 -18.17 -5.59 -9.41
C PHE A 503 -18.24 -4.06 -9.58
N ASP A 504 -19.35 -3.54 -10.12
CA ASP A 504 -19.53 -2.11 -10.35
C ASP A 504 -19.62 -1.32 -9.03
N ASP A 505 -20.20 -1.90 -7.99
CA ASP A 505 -20.26 -1.27 -6.66
C ASP A 505 -18.86 -1.17 -6.05
N ALA A 506 -18.06 -2.25 -6.13
CA ALA A 506 -16.68 -2.25 -5.68
C ALA A 506 -15.84 -1.21 -6.44
N ARG A 507 -15.98 -1.17 -7.77
CA ARG A 507 -15.29 -0.20 -8.63
C ARG A 507 -15.63 1.24 -8.31
N ARG A 508 -16.89 1.54 -7.99
CA ARG A 508 -17.32 2.89 -7.61
C ARG A 508 -16.73 3.33 -6.27
N LEU A 509 -16.72 2.44 -5.29
CA LEU A 509 -16.13 2.73 -3.97
C LEU A 509 -14.62 2.95 -4.07
N ASP A 510 -13.97 2.25 -4.99
CA ASP A 510 -12.53 2.30 -5.14
C ASP A 510 -12.02 3.40 -6.09
N MET A 511 -12.92 4.14 -6.74
CA MET A 511 -12.59 5.13 -7.78
C MET A 511 -11.58 6.19 -7.31
N ASP A 512 -11.64 6.61 -6.04
CA ASP A 512 -10.71 7.60 -5.49
C ASP A 512 -9.28 7.05 -5.37
N ASN A 513 -9.13 5.73 -5.13
CA ASN A 513 -7.83 5.06 -5.06
C ASN A 513 -7.25 4.78 -6.46
N GLU A 514 -8.06 4.87 -7.51
CA GLU A 514 -7.62 4.74 -8.90
C GLU A 514 -7.02 6.06 -9.43
N ARG A 515 -7.16 7.17 -8.69
CA ARG A 515 -6.65 8.49 -9.03
C ARG A 515 -5.20 8.68 -8.59
N PHE A 516 -4.46 9.52 -9.31
CA PHE A 516 -3.15 10.00 -8.90
C PHE A 516 -3.25 10.73 -7.55
N PRO A 517 -2.51 10.30 -6.52
CA PRO A 517 -2.62 10.89 -5.19
C PRO A 517 -2.19 12.35 -5.14
N GLU A 518 -2.96 13.19 -4.43
CA GLU A 518 -2.58 14.56 -4.08
C GLU A 518 -2.06 14.58 -2.63
N PHE A 519 -0.79 14.90 -2.41
CA PHE A 519 -0.24 15.09 -1.06
C PHE A 519 -0.74 16.42 -0.49
N ASN A 520 -1.92 16.41 0.12
CA ASN A 520 -2.31 17.47 1.03
C ASN A 520 -1.46 17.31 2.30
N LEU A 521 -0.46 18.17 2.49
CA LEU A 521 0.27 18.26 3.76
C LEU A 521 -0.77 18.48 4.87
N PRO A 522 -1.00 17.51 5.77
CA PRO A 522 -1.86 17.77 6.90
C PRO A 522 -1.17 18.83 7.76
N ALA A 523 -1.91 19.88 8.11
CA ALA A 523 -1.51 20.75 9.21
C ALA A 523 -1.19 19.84 10.40
N SER A 524 0.08 19.87 10.82
CA SER A 524 0.68 19.11 11.94
C SER A 524 -0.33 18.33 12.79
N PHE A 525 -0.38 17.01 12.63
CA PHE A 525 -1.01 16.16 13.64
C PHE A 525 -0.32 16.44 14.98
N PRO A 526 -1.06 16.76 16.06
CA PRO A 526 -0.43 16.92 17.36
C PRO A 526 0.14 15.56 17.79
N SER A 527 1.46 15.50 17.94
CA SER A 527 2.13 14.33 18.50
C SER A 527 1.64 14.12 19.92
N VAL A 528 0.78 13.12 20.16
CA VAL A 528 0.50 12.66 21.51
C VAL A 528 1.65 11.75 21.92
N ALA A 529 2.55 12.27 22.75
CA ALA A 529 3.60 11.49 23.36
C ALA A 529 2.97 10.39 24.23
N VAL A 530 3.28 9.12 23.92
CA VAL A 530 2.92 7.98 24.77
C VAL A 530 3.69 8.13 26.10
N PRO A 531 3.02 8.18 27.27
CA PRO A 531 3.71 8.25 28.54
C PRO A 531 4.54 6.99 28.78
N SER A 532 5.86 7.14 28.82
CA SER A 532 6.79 6.07 29.20
C SER A 532 6.55 5.65 30.67
N MET A 533 6.10 4.42 30.88
CA MET A 533 6.00 3.80 32.21
C MET A 533 7.37 3.28 32.70
N ARG A 534 8.38 4.17 32.79
CA ARG A 534 9.60 3.89 33.57
C ARG A 534 9.49 4.54 34.95
N PRO A 535 9.65 3.80 36.07
CA PRO A 535 9.67 4.40 37.40
C PRO A 535 10.82 5.41 37.51
N ARG A 536 10.49 6.66 37.83
CA ARG A 536 11.45 7.75 38.03
C ARG A 536 12.16 7.51 39.36
N ALA A 537 13.43 7.10 39.30
CA ALA A 537 14.27 6.89 40.47
C ALA A 537 14.44 8.19 41.28
N GLN A 538 14.42 8.04 42.60
CA GLN A 538 14.47 9.07 43.63
C GLN A 538 15.77 9.91 43.55
N ARG A 539 15.64 11.23 43.74
CA ARG A 539 16.77 12.12 44.03
C ARG A 539 17.14 12.04 45.53
N PRO A 540 18.43 12.04 45.90
CA PRO A 540 18.85 12.45 47.23
C PRO A 540 19.22 13.94 47.29
N TRP A 541 19.07 14.51 48.49
CA TRP A 541 19.30 15.91 48.88
C TRP A 541 20.69 16.14 49.49
N GLY A 542 21.18 17.40 49.39
CA GLY A 542 22.24 18.03 50.21
C GLY A 542 23.63 18.10 49.53
N SER A 543 24.44 19.17 49.55
CA SER A 543 24.42 20.49 50.23
C SER A 543 25.62 21.35 49.77
N GLY A 544 25.52 22.70 49.75
CA GLY A 544 26.62 23.59 50.16
C GLY A 544 27.33 24.53 49.15
N ASN A 545 26.92 25.81 49.17
CA ASN A 545 27.65 27.10 48.98
C ASN A 545 28.91 27.23 48.08
N THR A 546 28.90 28.20 47.16
CA THR A 546 29.54 29.55 47.30
C THR A 546 29.26 30.44 46.06
N THR A 547 29.22 31.75 46.30
CA THR A 547 28.67 32.88 45.50
C THR A 547 29.77 33.64 44.68
N PRO A 548 29.61 34.91 44.24
CA PRO A 548 29.00 35.32 42.96
C PRO A 548 29.80 36.43 42.21
N THR A 549 29.46 36.74 40.95
CA THR A 549 29.56 38.07 40.28
C THR A 549 28.74 37.98 38.99
N GLY A 550 27.95 38.94 38.50
CA GLY A 550 27.61 40.31 38.89
C GLY A 550 27.05 41.00 37.62
N GLU A 551 25.88 41.63 37.74
CA GLU A 551 25.33 42.73 36.91
C GLU A 551 25.06 42.45 35.41
N GLY A 552 24.04 42.99 34.74
CA GLY A 552 23.06 44.02 35.06
C GLY A 552 22.10 44.19 33.87
N ASP A 553 20.90 44.60 34.19
CA ASP A 553 19.66 44.73 33.41
C ASP A 553 19.60 46.07 32.66
N VAL A 554 19.12 46.14 31.40
CA VAL A 554 18.35 47.31 30.89
C VAL A 554 17.51 46.97 29.64
N SER A 555 16.22 47.25 29.75
CA SER A 555 15.16 47.33 28.73
C SER A 555 15.18 48.62 27.89
N HIS A 556 14.74 48.59 26.62
CA HIS A 556 13.63 49.43 26.09
C HIS A 556 13.35 49.24 24.59
N GLU A 557 12.06 49.37 24.26
CA GLU A 557 11.37 49.33 22.97
C GLU A 557 11.79 50.40 21.95
N LEU A 558 11.53 50.15 20.66
CA LEU A 558 10.68 50.97 19.75
C LEU A 558 10.75 50.47 18.29
N SER A 559 9.57 50.25 17.67
CA SER A 559 9.34 50.16 16.20
C SER A 559 9.05 51.58 15.64
N PRO A 560 8.68 51.86 14.35
CA PRO A 560 8.44 51.00 13.16
C PRO A 560 9.00 51.57 11.81
N GLY A 561 8.83 50.84 10.68
CA GLY A 561 8.80 51.48 9.34
C GLY A 561 9.20 50.66 8.10
N ALA A 562 8.20 50.09 7.42
CA ALA A 562 7.96 50.00 5.96
C ALA A 562 8.98 49.40 4.95
N GLY A 563 8.48 48.48 4.10
CA GLY A 563 8.84 48.42 2.67
C GLY A 563 8.98 47.05 1.97
N ALA A 564 7.91 46.63 1.28
CA ALA A 564 7.85 45.93 -0.03
C ALA A 564 8.35 44.46 -0.25
N ASP A 565 7.39 43.61 -0.63
CA ASP A 565 7.29 42.76 -1.85
C ASP A 565 8.16 41.47 -2.10
N VAL A 566 7.45 40.33 -1.97
CA VAL A 566 7.43 39.04 -2.75
C VAL A 566 8.63 38.04 -2.72
N PRO A 567 8.44 36.73 -3.08
CA PRO A 567 8.59 35.61 -2.16
C PRO A 567 9.83 34.72 -2.43
N GLY A 568 10.42 34.20 -1.37
CA GLY A 568 11.60 33.34 -1.42
C GLY A 568 11.34 31.97 -2.04
N GLY A 569 12.04 31.70 -3.14
CA GLY A 569 12.30 30.37 -3.66
C GLY A 569 13.31 29.59 -2.81
N TRP A 570 13.26 28.28 -2.95
CA TRP A 570 14.09 27.30 -2.25
C TRP A 570 15.56 27.37 -2.72
N PRO A 571 16.56 27.14 -1.85
CA PRO A 571 17.96 27.27 -2.23
C PRO A 571 18.53 25.99 -2.87
N MET A 572 19.15 26.19 -4.04
CA MET A 572 20.03 25.23 -4.71
C MET A 572 21.44 25.25 -4.09
N VAL A 573 22.10 24.10 -4.19
CA VAL A 573 23.48 23.78 -3.74
C VAL A 573 24.52 24.68 -4.43
N PRO A 574 25.59 25.14 -3.75
CA PRO A 574 26.68 25.88 -4.40
C PRO A 574 27.79 24.94 -4.91
N GLY A 575 28.23 25.18 -6.15
CA GLY A 575 29.52 24.75 -6.66
C GLY A 575 30.30 25.96 -7.17
N GLU A 576 31.55 26.09 -6.73
CA GLU A 576 32.66 26.92 -7.25
C GLU A 576 33.90 26.47 -6.42
N ASP A 577 35.14 26.39 -6.87
CA ASP A 577 35.79 27.21 -7.88
C ASP A 577 37.12 26.59 -8.37
N LEU A 578 37.53 27.01 -9.57
CA LEU A 578 38.78 26.70 -10.27
C LEU A 578 39.91 27.63 -9.83
N ARG A 579 41.16 27.13 -9.69
CA ARG A 579 42.37 27.94 -9.96
C ARG A 579 43.53 27.15 -10.59
N GLN A 580 44.06 27.78 -11.65
CA GLN A 580 45.15 27.43 -12.56
C GLN A 580 46.56 27.41 -11.92
N ARG A 581 47.53 26.69 -12.54
CA ARG A 581 48.82 27.27 -13.02
C ARG A 581 49.75 26.28 -13.78
N ARG A 582 50.32 26.82 -14.89
CA ARG A 582 51.64 26.59 -15.57
C ARG A 582 51.85 25.29 -16.38
N VAL A 583 51.96 25.32 -17.72
CA VAL A 583 53.08 25.71 -18.64
C VAL A 583 54.26 24.73 -18.67
N GLY A 584 54.51 24.13 -19.85
CA GLY A 584 55.73 23.36 -20.20
C GLY A 584 55.65 22.78 -21.63
N GLU A 585 56.68 23.02 -22.43
CA GLU A 585 56.81 22.94 -23.90
C GLU A 585 57.00 21.55 -24.55
N GLY A 586 56.86 21.51 -25.88
CA GLY A 586 57.57 20.64 -26.84
C GLY A 586 56.74 19.48 -27.42
N GLY A 587 56.64 19.18 -28.71
CA GLY A 587 57.27 19.69 -29.93
C GLY A 587 57.34 18.56 -30.98
N GLY A 588 56.81 18.82 -32.20
CA GLY A 588 57.07 18.12 -33.49
C GLY A 588 56.53 16.68 -33.67
N ASP A 589 56.36 16.13 -34.87
CA ASP A 589 56.18 16.61 -36.25
C ASP A 589 55.84 15.34 -37.10
N GLU A 590 55.32 15.54 -38.30
CA GLU A 590 55.28 14.62 -39.49
C GLU A 590 54.38 13.35 -39.45
N ARG A 591 53.32 13.22 -40.27
CA ARG A 591 53.17 13.09 -41.75
C ARG A 591 53.61 11.75 -42.36
N HIS A 592 52.63 10.96 -42.84
CA HIS A 592 52.47 10.40 -44.22
C HIS A 592 51.35 9.33 -44.23
N THR A 593 50.23 9.47 -44.98
CA THR A 593 49.93 8.97 -46.36
C THR A 593 50.38 7.52 -46.63
N GLU A 594 49.72 6.62 -47.36
CA GLU A 594 48.52 6.48 -48.21
C GLU A 594 48.37 4.94 -48.39
N ARG A 595 47.17 4.35 -48.33
CA ARG A 595 46.28 3.93 -49.44
C ARG A 595 46.72 2.68 -50.26
N VAL A 596 45.69 1.93 -50.73
CA VAL A 596 45.66 0.93 -51.85
C VAL A 596 46.01 -0.53 -51.46
N VAL A 597 45.43 -1.65 -51.94
CA VAL A 597 44.14 -2.11 -52.56
C VAL A 597 44.28 -3.65 -52.69
N GLU A 598 43.20 -4.38 -52.41
CA GLU A 598 42.66 -5.57 -53.13
C GLU A 598 43.60 -6.57 -53.84
N ARG A 599 43.51 -7.87 -53.48
CA ARG A 599 43.03 -8.99 -54.34
C ARG A 599 43.47 -10.37 -53.83
N GLY A 600 42.51 -11.31 -53.80
CA GLY A 600 42.67 -12.52 -54.60
C GLY A 600 42.58 -13.90 -53.93
N ARG A 601 41.58 -14.65 -54.41
CA ARG A 601 41.52 -16.12 -54.67
C ARG A 601 41.23 -17.05 -53.47
N ARG A 602 40.19 -17.89 -53.46
CA ARG A 602 39.65 -18.98 -54.34
C ARG A 602 40.04 -20.36 -53.78
N ALA A 603 39.06 -21.19 -53.40
CA ALA A 603 38.97 -22.67 -53.50
C ALA A 603 37.93 -23.19 -52.48
N THR A 604 36.70 -23.57 -52.87
CA THR A 604 36.24 -24.90 -53.33
C THR A 604 36.43 -26.06 -52.33
N ASN A 605 35.35 -26.52 -51.68
CA ASN A 605 34.75 -27.84 -51.94
C ASN A 605 33.50 -28.11 -51.08
N ARG A 606 32.46 -28.63 -51.75
CA ARG A 606 31.21 -29.28 -51.26
C ARG A 606 31.50 -30.72 -50.74
N PRO A 607 30.49 -31.59 -50.49
CA PRO A 607 29.35 -31.52 -49.55
C PRO A 607 29.23 -32.84 -48.73
N GLY A 608 28.24 -32.96 -47.83
CA GLY A 608 27.76 -34.29 -47.41
C GLY A 608 26.96 -34.31 -46.10
N SER A 609 25.78 -34.93 -46.20
CA SER A 609 24.79 -35.33 -45.17
C SER A 609 24.07 -34.26 -44.38
#